data_AF-A0A0N4W887-F1
#
_entry.id   AF-A0A0N4W887-F1
#
_cell.length_a   1.000
_cell.length_b   1.000
_cell.length_c   1.000
_cell.angle_alpha   90.00
_cell.angle_beta   90.00
_cell.angle_gamma   90.00
#
_symmetry.space_group_name_H-M   'P 1'
#
loop_
_entity.id
_entity.type
_entity.pdbx_description
1 polymer ?
#
loop_
_entity_poly.entity_id
_entity_poly.type
_entity_poly.pdbx_seq_one_letter_code
_entity_poly.pdbx_strand_id
1 'polypeptide(L)'
;MKDVQIQNGVMSFNDLQVEADGVQYSVDKRSEQHSSDVSGRVVHHPELAKSIDRSIDPCKDFYSFVCNGWIQSHPIPEDEFEYTQNELLKDTIIKRVKGILETLPPYVTREDNLMRIFYHKCIRNTLQPDNNGMSMLFAKMR
;
A
#
# COMPACT_ATOMS: atom_id res chain seq x y z
N MET A 1 16.52 -10.36 28.46
CA MET A 1 16.20 -10.10 27.05
C MET A 1 16.99 -11.11 26.25
N LYS A 2 16.39 -11.94 25.38
CA LYS A 2 17.19 -12.83 24.53
C LYS A 2 17.93 -11.97 23.50
N ASP A 3 19.18 -12.28 23.24
CA ASP A 3 20.04 -11.45 22.38
C ASP A 3 19.68 -11.63 20.90
N VAL A 4 19.43 -10.52 20.23
CA VAL A 4 19.35 -10.44 18.77
C VAL A 4 20.75 -10.70 18.21
N GLN A 5 20.87 -11.62 17.25
CA GLN A 5 22.15 -11.92 16.58
C GLN A 5 22.13 -11.36 15.16
N ILE A 6 23.21 -10.70 14.75
CA ILE A 6 23.38 -10.23 13.37
C ILE A 6 24.65 -10.88 12.81
N GLN A 7 24.49 -11.71 11.77
CA GLN A 7 25.61 -12.36 11.08
C GLN A 7 25.38 -12.32 9.57
N ASN A 8 26.36 -11.86 8.80
CA ASN A 8 26.31 -11.80 7.34
C ASN A 8 25.06 -11.12 6.75
N GLY A 9 24.53 -10.10 7.44
CA GLY A 9 23.32 -9.38 7.00
C GLY A 9 22.00 -10.06 7.38
N VAL A 10 22.05 -11.16 8.13
CA VAL A 10 20.89 -11.88 8.66
C VAL A 10 20.69 -11.47 10.11
N MET A 11 19.51 -10.91 10.43
CA MET A 11 19.08 -10.67 11.80
C MET A 11 18.27 -11.87 12.30
N SER A 12 18.75 -12.52 13.34
CA SER A 12 18.17 -13.75 13.89
C SER A 12 17.68 -13.54 15.33
N PHE A 13 16.45 -14.00 15.59
CA PHE A 13 15.85 -13.98 16.93
C PHE A 13 14.83 -15.12 17.11
N ASN A 14 15.12 -16.08 18.01
CA ASN A 14 14.37 -17.33 18.14
C ASN A 14 14.23 -18.03 16.77
N ASP A 15 13.00 -18.30 16.35
CA ASP A 15 12.66 -18.91 15.07
C ASP A 15 12.54 -17.91 13.91
N LEU A 16 12.79 -16.61 14.14
CA LEU A 16 12.72 -15.55 13.13
C LEU A 16 14.12 -15.28 12.56
N GLN A 17 14.24 -15.28 11.24
CA GLN A 17 15.40 -14.76 10.51
C GLN A 17 14.93 -13.70 9.52
N VAL A 18 15.58 -12.55 9.51
CA VAL A 18 15.27 -11.42 8.63
C VAL A 18 16.48 -11.14 7.77
N GLU A 19 16.28 -11.19 6.45
CA GLU A 19 17.26 -10.85 5.43
C GLU A 19 16.68 -9.83 4.46
N ALA A 20 17.50 -9.31 3.55
CA ALA A 20 17.06 -8.34 2.54
C ALA A 20 15.92 -8.89 1.65
N ASP A 21 15.90 -10.19 1.38
CA ASP A 21 14.96 -10.82 0.45
C ASP A 21 13.68 -11.35 1.12
N GLY A 22 13.60 -11.29 2.46
CA GLY A 22 12.41 -11.72 3.17
C GLY A 22 12.58 -12.04 4.65
N VAL A 23 11.46 -12.42 5.26
CA VAL A 23 11.39 -12.88 6.65
C VAL A 23 11.12 -14.38 6.64
N GLN A 24 12.03 -15.15 7.22
CA GLN A 24 11.88 -16.58 7.43
C GLN A 24 11.45 -16.86 8.87
N TYR A 25 10.46 -17.73 9.05
CA TYR A 25 10.07 -18.18 10.38
C TYR A 25 9.65 -19.64 10.43
N SER A 26 9.89 -20.29 11.58
CA SER A 26 9.34 -21.61 11.88
C SER A 26 7.88 -21.49 12.32
N VAL A 27 7.02 -22.36 11.80
CA VAL A 27 5.64 -22.50 12.28
C VAL A 27 5.64 -23.69 13.22
N ASP A 28 5.43 -23.46 14.51
CA ASP A 28 5.24 -24.55 15.47
C ASP A 28 4.12 -25.48 14.98
N LYS A 29 4.47 -26.74 14.65
CA LYS A 29 3.52 -27.80 14.30
C LYS A 29 2.70 -28.14 15.54
N ARG A 30 1.61 -27.41 15.79
CA ARG A 30 0.57 -27.92 16.69
C ARG A 30 -0.21 -29.00 15.92
N SER A 31 0.00 -30.25 16.31
CA SER A 31 -0.59 -31.53 15.89
C SER A 31 0.14 -32.36 14.80
N GLU A 32 0.97 -33.27 15.33
CA GLU A 32 1.18 -34.69 15.01
C GLU A 32 1.35 -35.22 13.56
N GLN A 33 2.54 -35.82 13.40
CA GLN A 33 2.89 -37.02 12.62
C GLN A 33 3.02 -36.92 11.09
N HIS A 34 4.27 -37.14 10.66
CA HIS A 34 4.73 -37.57 9.34
C HIS A 34 4.84 -36.49 8.24
N SER A 35 5.91 -35.70 8.29
CA SER A 35 6.66 -35.27 7.09
C SER A 35 7.94 -34.56 7.52
N SER A 36 9.07 -35.09 7.04
CA SER A 36 10.46 -34.71 7.27
C SER A 36 10.90 -33.43 6.55
N ASP A 37 9.99 -32.47 6.37
CA ASP A 37 10.29 -31.18 5.76
C ASP A 37 10.08 -30.07 6.78
N VAL A 38 11.16 -29.65 7.45
CA VAL A 38 11.21 -28.40 8.23
C VAL A 38 11.49 -27.28 7.24
N SER A 39 10.57 -27.07 6.30
CA SER A 39 10.66 -25.97 5.37
C SER A 39 10.10 -24.73 6.07
N GLY A 40 10.99 -23.92 6.67
CA GLY A 40 10.63 -22.62 7.21
C GLY A 40 9.93 -21.79 6.13
N ARG A 41 8.84 -21.10 6.47
CA ARG A 41 8.14 -20.24 5.51
C ARG A 41 8.96 -18.98 5.28
N VAL A 42 9.25 -18.67 4.03
CA VAL A 42 9.89 -17.41 3.61
C VAL A 42 8.83 -16.48 3.04
N VAL A 43 8.68 -15.31 3.65
CA VAL A 43 7.86 -14.23 3.10
C VAL A 43 8.77 -13.28 2.35
N HIS A 44 8.72 -13.34 1.02
CA HIS A 44 9.51 -12.47 0.16
C HIS A 44 8.91 -11.07 0.07
N HIS A 45 9.77 -10.06 0.14
CA HIS A 45 9.40 -8.64 -0.01
C HIS A 45 10.17 -8.03 -1.19
N PRO A 46 9.82 -8.39 -2.44
CA PRO A 46 10.59 -7.99 -3.62
C PRO A 46 10.66 -6.47 -3.80
N GLU A 47 9.62 -5.74 -3.39
CA GLU A 47 9.61 -4.27 -3.47
C GLU A 47 10.59 -3.62 -2.48
N LEU A 48 10.81 -4.23 -1.31
CA LEU A 48 11.84 -3.77 -0.37
C LEU A 48 13.23 -4.02 -0.98
N ALA A 49 13.47 -5.21 -1.53
CA ALA A 49 14.74 -5.55 -2.15
C ALA A 49 15.10 -4.60 -3.32
N LYS A 50 14.11 -4.21 -4.13
CA LYS A 50 14.29 -3.21 -5.21
C LYS A 50 14.57 -1.80 -4.70
N SER A 51 14.17 -1.47 -3.47
CA SER A 51 14.37 -0.14 -2.89
C SER A 51 15.79 0.08 -2.37
N ILE A 52 16.50 -1.01 -2.05
CA ILE A 52 17.86 -0.99 -1.48
C ILE A 52 18.90 -0.65 -2.55
N ASP A 53 19.68 0.41 -2.31
CA ASP A 53 20.84 0.79 -3.09
C ASP A 53 22.14 0.35 -2.38
N ARG A 54 22.68 -0.78 -2.83
CA ARG A 54 23.89 -1.40 -2.25
C ARG A 54 25.18 -0.64 -2.55
N SER A 55 25.15 0.42 -3.35
CA SER A 55 26.32 1.26 -3.59
C SER A 55 26.59 2.25 -2.46
N ILE A 56 25.62 2.44 -1.56
CA ILE A 56 25.66 3.40 -0.45
C ILE A 56 26.05 2.66 0.84
N ASP A 57 26.96 3.24 1.64
CA ASP A 57 27.30 2.68 2.95
C ASP A 57 26.16 2.95 3.96
N PRO A 58 25.47 1.92 4.48
CA PRO A 58 24.38 2.09 5.44
C PRO A 58 24.81 2.75 6.75
N CYS A 59 26.10 2.68 7.12
CA CYS A 59 26.64 3.35 8.31
C CYS A 59 26.82 4.86 8.11
N LYS A 60 26.72 5.35 6.87
CA LYS A 60 26.86 6.77 6.51
C LYS A 60 25.53 7.42 6.19
N ASP A 61 24.71 6.74 5.39
CA ASP A 61 23.38 7.22 5.01
C ASP A 61 22.43 6.02 4.86
N PHE A 62 21.86 5.62 6.00
CA PHE A 62 20.93 4.50 6.04
C PHE A 62 19.67 4.78 5.21
N TYR A 63 19.21 6.03 5.16
CA TYR A 63 18.02 6.40 4.41
C TYR A 63 18.22 6.17 2.91
N SER A 64 19.30 6.71 2.34
CA SER A 64 19.60 6.50 0.93
C SER A 64 19.93 5.03 0.64
N PHE A 65 20.61 4.32 1.54
CA PHE A 65 20.82 2.89 1.38
C PHE A 65 19.51 2.10 1.22
N VAL A 66 18.47 2.37 2.02
CA VAL A 66 17.22 1.58 1.97
C VAL A 66 16.18 2.13 1.00
N CYS A 67 16.22 3.42 0.64
CA CYS A 67 15.17 4.09 -0.15
C CYS A 67 15.61 4.54 -1.54
N ASN A 68 16.92 4.69 -1.84
CA ASN A 68 17.34 5.37 -3.06
C ASN A 68 16.92 4.63 -4.34
N GLY A 69 16.82 3.30 -4.31
CA GLY A 69 16.24 2.52 -5.42
C GLY A 69 14.75 2.82 -5.65
N TRP A 70 14.00 3.08 -4.58
CA TRP A 70 12.60 3.49 -4.66
C TRP A 70 12.48 4.89 -5.26
N ILE A 71 13.28 5.85 -4.76
CA ILE A 71 13.29 7.24 -5.23
C ILE A 71 13.60 7.31 -6.73
N GLN A 72 14.56 6.52 -7.22
CA GLN A 72 14.91 6.47 -8.65
C GLN A 72 13.80 5.87 -9.52
N SER A 73 13.03 4.92 -9.01
CA SER A 73 11.97 4.23 -9.75
C SER A 73 10.59 4.89 -9.66
N HIS A 74 10.42 5.83 -8.73
CA HIS A 74 9.14 6.50 -8.44
C HIS A 74 9.32 8.03 -8.43
N PRO A 75 9.55 8.66 -9.60
CA PRO A 75 9.63 10.11 -9.69
C PRO A 75 8.28 10.73 -9.30
N ILE A 76 8.31 11.94 -8.72
CA ILE A 76 7.10 12.67 -8.34
C ILE A 76 6.31 13.03 -9.62
N PRO A 77 5.03 12.60 -9.73
CA PRO A 77 4.16 12.98 -10.85
C PRO A 77 3.97 14.51 -10.95
N GLU A 78 3.64 15.02 -12.14
CA GLU A 78 3.49 16.47 -12.39
C GLU A 78 2.35 17.13 -11.58
N ASP A 79 1.34 16.34 -11.22
CA ASP A 79 0.16 16.76 -10.46
C ASP A 79 0.31 16.60 -8.95
N GLU A 80 1.46 16.12 -8.48
CA GLU A 80 1.73 15.84 -7.07
C GLU A 80 2.91 16.66 -6.55
N PHE A 81 2.87 17.02 -5.27
CA PHE A 81 3.99 17.70 -4.60
C PHE A 81 4.96 16.73 -3.93
N GLU A 82 4.49 15.51 -3.64
CA GLU A 82 5.23 14.47 -2.95
C GLU A 82 4.75 13.13 -3.50
N TYR A 83 5.68 12.16 -3.62
CA TYR A 83 5.30 10.80 -3.95
C TYR A 83 5.96 9.86 -2.94
N THR A 84 5.13 9.07 -2.27
CA THR A 84 5.55 8.11 -1.24
C THR A 84 4.80 6.79 -1.38
N GLN A 85 5.19 5.81 -0.57
CA GLN A 85 4.42 4.57 -0.41
C GLN A 85 2.97 4.81 0.05
N ASN A 86 2.70 5.91 0.77
CA ASN A 86 1.34 6.25 1.18
C ASN A 86 0.49 6.70 -0.01
N GLU A 87 1.05 7.43 -0.96
CA GLU A 87 0.34 7.82 -2.18
C GLU A 87 0.04 6.60 -3.06
N LEU A 88 1.00 5.67 -3.21
CA LEU A 88 0.75 4.37 -3.86
C LEU A 88 -0.41 3.60 -3.21
N LEU A 89 -0.47 3.59 -1.88
CA LEU A 89 -1.55 2.95 -1.13
C LEU A 89 -2.88 3.66 -1.35
N LYS A 90 -2.91 4.99 -1.25
CA LYS A 90 -4.10 5.82 -1.49
C LYS A 90 -4.65 5.58 -2.89
N ASP A 91 -3.80 5.59 -3.91
CA ASP A 91 -4.17 5.28 -5.30
C ASP A 91 -4.84 3.91 -5.41
N THR A 92 -4.26 2.91 -4.76
CA THR A 92 -4.79 1.54 -4.75
C THR A 92 -6.17 1.50 -4.09
N ILE A 93 -6.34 2.17 -2.96
CA ILE A 93 -7.61 2.25 -2.23
C ILE A 93 -8.65 2.97 -3.08
N ILE A 94 -8.33 4.14 -3.62
CA ILE A 94 -9.23 4.95 -4.45
C ILE A 94 -9.68 4.16 -5.67
N LYS A 95 -8.76 3.48 -6.37
CA LYS A 95 -9.10 2.61 -7.51
C LYS A 95 -10.07 1.49 -7.12
N ARG A 96 -9.87 0.85 -5.96
CA ARG A 96 -10.77 -0.20 -5.47
C ARG A 96 -12.14 0.35 -5.07
N VAL A 97 -12.20 1.45 -4.32
CA VAL A 97 -13.46 2.09 -3.92
C VAL A 97 -14.24 2.56 -5.15
N LYS A 98 -13.57 3.16 -6.13
CA LYS A 98 -14.16 3.49 -7.43
C LYS A 98 -14.79 2.26 -8.08
N GLY A 99 -14.02 1.17 -8.20
CA GLY A 99 -14.52 -0.08 -8.78
C GLY A 99 -15.77 -0.58 -8.06
N ILE A 100 -15.76 -0.61 -6.72
CA ILE A 100 -16.92 -0.99 -5.91
C ILE A 100 -18.13 -0.13 -6.28
N LEU A 101 -18.00 1.20 -6.23
CA LEU A 101 -19.10 2.15 -6.49
C LEU A 101 -19.64 2.07 -7.91
N GLU A 102 -18.80 1.72 -8.90
CA GLU A 102 -19.20 1.52 -10.30
C GLU A 102 -19.88 0.17 -10.55
N THR A 103 -19.54 -0.87 -9.77
CA THR A 103 -20.03 -2.24 -9.97
C THR A 103 -21.02 -2.74 -8.91
N LEU A 104 -21.54 -1.86 -8.05
CA LEU A 104 -22.53 -2.25 -7.03
C LEU A 104 -23.76 -2.90 -7.67
N PRO A 105 -24.25 -4.04 -7.14
CA PRO A 105 -25.42 -4.73 -7.68
C PRO A 105 -26.71 -3.88 -7.58
N PRO A 106 -27.80 -4.30 -8.25
CA PRO A 106 -29.08 -3.58 -8.19
C PRO A 106 -29.65 -3.48 -6.78
N TYR A 107 -29.43 -4.51 -5.95
CA TYR A 107 -29.90 -4.60 -4.58
C TYR A 107 -28.72 -4.43 -3.61
N VAL A 108 -28.69 -3.29 -2.92
CA VAL A 108 -27.69 -2.93 -1.90
C VAL A 108 -28.39 -2.24 -0.73
N THR A 109 -27.68 -2.00 0.36
CA THR A 109 -28.22 -1.23 1.49
C THR A 109 -28.58 0.20 1.06
N ARG A 110 -29.38 0.90 1.88
CA ARG A 110 -29.76 2.29 1.59
C ARG A 110 -28.51 3.17 1.54
N GLU A 111 -27.58 2.95 2.46
CA GLU A 111 -26.33 3.66 2.63
C GLU A 111 -25.44 3.50 1.41
N ASP A 112 -25.25 2.27 0.93
CA ASP A 112 -24.49 1.98 -0.29
C ASP A 112 -25.12 2.63 -1.53
N ASN A 113 -26.44 2.61 -1.64
CA ASN A 113 -27.12 3.26 -2.74
C ASN A 113 -26.94 4.79 -2.71
N LEU A 114 -26.98 5.40 -1.52
CA LEU A 114 -26.71 6.83 -1.35
C LEU A 114 -25.26 7.17 -1.73
N MET A 115 -24.29 6.35 -1.32
CA MET A 115 -22.88 6.51 -1.72
C MET A 115 -22.70 6.43 -3.23
N ARG A 116 -23.35 5.45 -3.90
CA ARG A 116 -23.35 5.32 -5.36
C ARG A 116 -23.93 6.53 -6.07
N ILE A 117 -25.09 7.02 -5.60
CA ILE A 117 -25.74 8.20 -6.18
C ILE A 117 -24.85 9.43 -6.03
N PHE A 118 -24.27 9.63 -4.83
CA PHE A 118 -23.36 10.75 -4.57
C PHE A 118 -22.14 10.70 -5.49
N TYR A 119 -21.49 9.54 -5.59
CA TYR A 119 -20.35 9.31 -6.49
C TYR A 119 -20.68 9.65 -7.95
N HIS A 120 -21.78 9.09 -8.49
CA HIS A 120 -22.16 9.36 -9.88
C HIS A 120 -22.52 10.83 -10.13
N LYS A 121 -23.13 11.52 -9.16
CA LYS A 121 -23.39 12.97 -9.29
C LYS A 121 -22.11 13.78 -9.34
N CYS A 122 -21.08 13.39 -8.59
CA CYS A 122 -19.77 14.05 -8.60
C CYS A 122 -19.01 13.80 -9.90
N ILE A 123 -18.92 12.54 -10.35
CA ILE A 123 -18.14 12.17 -11.54
C ILE A 123 -18.83 12.60 -12.84
N ARG A 124 -20.16 12.53 -12.91
CA ARG A 124 -20.95 13.00 -14.06
C ARG A 124 -21.35 14.46 -13.89
N ASN A 125 -20.61 15.25 -13.11
CA ASN A 125 -20.87 16.68 -12.95
C ASN A 125 -20.56 17.43 -14.26
N THR A 126 -21.45 17.26 -15.23
CA THR A 126 -21.43 18.02 -16.48
C THR A 126 -21.84 19.44 -16.14
N LEU A 127 -20.96 20.39 -16.41
CA LEU A 127 -21.33 21.80 -16.48
C LEU A 127 -22.41 21.92 -17.56
N GLN A 128 -23.69 21.93 -17.16
CA GLN A 128 -24.75 22.24 -18.08
C GLN A 128 -24.62 23.73 -18.42
N PRO A 129 -24.62 24.12 -19.72
CA PRO A 129 -24.36 25.50 -20.13
C PRO A 129 -25.31 26.54 -19.50
N ASP A 130 -26.51 26.12 -19.12
CA ASP A 130 -27.56 26.91 -18.48
C ASP A 130 -27.47 26.94 -16.95
N ASN A 131 -26.66 26.05 -16.35
CA ASN A 131 -26.55 25.88 -14.92
C ASN A 131 -25.21 26.46 -14.46
N ASN A 132 -25.15 27.79 -14.31
CA ASN A 132 -23.97 28.40 -13.70
C ASN A 132 -23.90 27.90 -12.25
N GLY A 133 -22.78 27.27 -11.85
CA GLY A 133 -22.62 26.70 -10.51
C GLY A 133 -22.86 27.72 -9.37
N MET A 134 -22.76 29.01 -9.71
CA MET A 134 -23.11 30.13 -8.84
C MET A 134 -24.59 30.17 -8.47
N SER A 135 -25.53 29.94 -9.40
CA SER A 135 -26.96 29.93 -9.10
C SER A 135 -27.34 28.88 -8.05
N MET A 136 -26.74 27.69 -8.12
CA MET A 136 -26.92 26.64 -7.11
C MET A 136 -26.35 27.02 -5.74
N LEU A 137 -25.22 27.74 -5.70
CA LEU A 137 -24.62 28.24 -4.46
C LEU A 137 -25.49 29.33 -3.82
N PHE A 138 -26.08 30.23 -4.62
CA PHE A 138 -26.91 31.33 -4.12
C PHE A 138 -28.39 30.95 -3.88
N ALA A 139 -28.88 29.82 -4.40
CA ALA A 139 -30.25 29.36 -4.18
C ALA A 139 -30.58 29.06 -2.70
N LYS A 140 -29.57 28.82 -1.85
CA LYS A 140 -29.74 28.58 -0.40
C LYS A 140 -29.46 29.80 0.49
N MET A 141 -29.09 30.95 -0.09
CA MET A 141 -28.79 32.18 0.65
C MET A 141 -29.99 33.15 0.72
N ARG A 142 -31.18 32.71 0.30
CA ARG A 142 -32.41 33.50 0.28
C ARG A 142 -33.43 32.99 1.28
#